data_AF-A0A8K0DHW3-F1
#
_entry.id   AF-A0A8K0DHW3-F1
#
_cell.length_a   1.000
_cell.length_b   1.000
_cell.length_c   1.000
_cell.angle_alpha   90.00
_cell.angle_beta   90.00
_cell.angle_gamma   90.00
#
_symmetry.space_group_name_H-M   'P 1'
#
loop_
_entity.id
_entity.type
_entity.pdbx_description
1 polymer ?
#
loop_
_entity_poly.entity_id
_entity_poly.type
_entity_poly.pdbx_seq_one_letter_code
_entity_poly.pdbx_strand_id
1 'polypeptide(L)'
;MSRKNVSKFKIFATKKQEEYEELPFFPKYETQYIFKENLRVTWFETDFSQSKYNFENRKSGSNACTLIAILTAAKCSFNLTEIEGPEKPLNTKLVYALAYGMLAGNAIHNALKARGALSNINLTVPEAIRHAGDRVAGIHEWKSELYPQPLALTLYENLKRLWREWRFYCVIKKKNPDLFVVLICDSRSVLFILQDETDT
;
A
#
# COMPACT_ATOMS: atom_id res chain seq x y z
N MET A 1 6.76 -55.22 15.05
CA MET A 1 5.56 -54.37 15.07
C MET A 1 5.97 -52.93 15.33
N SER A 2 6.13 -52.12 14.29
CA SER A 2 6.52 -50.71 14.40
C SER A 2 5.37 -49.85 13.87
N ARG A 3 4.76 -49.04 14.75
CA ARG A 3 3.66 -48.14 14.40
C ARG A 3 4.22 -46.82 13.91
N LYS A 4 3.78 -46.47 12.70
CA LYS A 4 3.95 -45.22 11.98
C LYS A 4 3.60 -44.00 12.86
N ASN A 5 4.45 -42.97 12.81
CA ASN A 5 4.05 -41.60 13.12
C ASN A 5 4.67 -40.66 12.08
N VAL A 6 4.03 -40.60 10.91
CA VAL A 6 4.26 -39.53 9.94
C VAL A 6 3.26 -38.43 10.29
N SER A 7 3.76 -37.38 10.93
CA SER A 7 2.99 -36.16 11.17
C SER A 7 2.54 -35.57 9.84
N LYS A 8 1.24 -35.70 9.56
CA LYS A 8 0.56 -34.98 8.48
C LYS A 8 0.33 -33.55 8.96
N PHE A 9 1.27 -32.65 8.68
CA PHE A 9 0.97 -31.22 8.68
C PHE A 9 -0.02 -30.94 7.55
N LYS A 10 -1.29 -30.80 7.91
CA LYS A 10 -2.32 -30.24 7.03
C LYS A 10 -2.00 -28.74 6.87
N ILE A 11 -1.41 -28.39 5.75
CA ILE A 11 -1.40 -27.01 5.26
C ILE A 11 -2.85 -26.68 4.91
N PHE A 12 -3.52 -25.88 5.74
CA PHE A 12 -4.78 -25.24 5.36
C PHE A 12 -4.45 -24.16 4.34
N ALA A 13 -4.31 -24.58 3.07
CA ALA A 13 -4.42 -23.65 1.96
C ALA A 13 -5.90 -23.32 1.80
N THR A 14 -6.39 -22.35 2.56
CA THR A 14 -7.61 -21.64 2.20
C THR A 14 -7.32 -20.86 0.92
N LYS A 15 -7.45 -21.53 -0.23
CA LYS A 15 -7.73 -20.88 -1.51
C LYS A 15 -9.09 -20.21 -1.37
N LYS A 16 -9.12 -19.01 -0.79
CA LYS A 16 -10.16 -18.04 -1.11
C LYS A 16 -9.65 -17.37 -2.37
N GLN A 17 -10.17 -17.84 -3.50
CA GLN A 17 -10.05 -17.16 -4.78
C GLN A 17 -10.67 -15.79 -4.54
N GLU A 18 -9.84 -14.76 -4.36
CA GLU A 18 -10.31 -13.39 -4.19
C GLU A 18 -10.98 -13.01 -5.51
N GLU A 19 -12.32 -13.01 -5.53
CA GLU A 19 -13.07 -12.25 -6.51
C GLU A 19 -12.50 -10.84 -6.50
N TYR A 20 -11.94 -10.40 -7.64
CA TYR A 20 -11.68 -8.99 -7.83
C TYR A 20 -13.04 -8.31 -7.69
N GLU A 21 -13.25 -7.57 -6.58
CA GLU A 21 -14.41 -6.69 -6.44
C GLU A 21 -14.50 -5.87 -7.72
N GLU A 22 -15.65 -5.92 -8.38
CA GLU A 22 -15.84 -5.30 -9.68
C GLU A 22 -15.55 -3.80 -9.55
N LEU A 23 -14.52 -3.33 -10.26
CA LEU A 23 -14.13 -1.93 -10.21
C LEU A 23 -15.25 -1.06 -10.79
N PRO A 24 -15.54 0.13 -10.22
CA PRO A 24 -16.51 1.07 -10.81
C PRO A 24 -16.21 1.38 -12.28
N PHE A 25 -14.92 1.54 -12.58
CA PHE A 25 -14.36 1.62 -13.91
C PHE A 25 -12.84 1.40 -13.81
N PHE A 26 -12.23 1.00 -14.93
CA PHE A 26 -10.78 1.02 -15.06
C PHE A 26 -10.33 2.40 -15.54
N PRO A 27 -9.39 3.07 -14.85
CA PRO A 27 -9.09 4.46 -15.13
C PRO A 27 -8.31 4.63 -16.42
N LYS A 28 -8.63 5.68 -17.18
CA LYS A 28 -7.74 6.20 -18.21
C LYS A 28 -6.52 6.84 -17.55
N TYR A 29 -5.38 6.75 -18.22
CA TYR A 29 -4.16 7.37 -17.77
C TYR A 29 -3.25 7.78 -18.93
N GLU A 30 -2.40 8.75 -18.65
CA GLU A 30 -1.33 9.20 -19.53
C GLU A 30 0.01 8.95 -18.86
N THR A 31 1.04 8.65 -19.64
CA THR A 31 2.38 8.39 -19.13
C THR A 31 3.39 9.33 -19.77
N GLN A 32 4.28 9.87 -18.94
CA GLN A 32 5.38 10.72 -19.34
C GLN A 32 6.70 10.15 -18.81
N TYR A 33 7.75 10.25 -19.61
CA TYR A 33 9.09 9.82 -19.24
C TYR A 33 9.96 11.05 -19.00
N ILE A 34 10.58 11.10 -17.83
CA ILE A 34 11.46 12.20 -17.43
C ILE A 34 12.82 11.66 -16.97
N PHE A 35 13.79 12.56 -16.81
CA PHE A 35 15.14 12.22 -16.36
C PHE A 35 15.84 11.18 -17.27
N LYS A 36 15.91 11.47 -18.58
CA LYS A 36 16.47 10.57 -19.61
C LYS A 36 15.82 9.17 -19.56
N GLU A 37 14.49 9.14 -19.45
CA GLU A 37 13.67 7.92 -19.43
C GLU A 37 13.85 7.00 -18.20
N ASN A 38 14.65 7.41 -17.21
CA ASN A 38 14.82 6.66 -15.96
C ASN A 38 13.65 6.82 -14.99
N LEU A 39 12.68 7.68 -15.29
CA LEU A 39 11.50 7.89 -14.46
C LEU A 39 10.25 7.95 -15.31
N ARG A 40 9.34 6.99 -15.08
CA ARG A 40 8.01 6.94 -15.66
C ARG A 40 7.01 7.55 -14.69
N VAL A 41 6.33 8.62 -15.10
CA VAL A 41 5.26 9.27 -14.34
C VAL A 41 3.93 8.97 -15.02
N THR A 42 3.04 8.28 -14.32
CA THR A 42 1.69 7.98 -14.82
C THR A 42 0.65 8.82 -14.10
N TRP A 43 -0.15 9.55 -14.88
CA TRP A 43 -1.23 10.42 -14.42
C TRP A 43 -2.57 9.77 -14.73
N PHE A 44 -3.38 9.48 -13.72
CA PHE A 44 -4.73 8.97 -13.91
C PHE A 44 -5.74 10.10 -14.14
N GLU A 45 -6.85 9.78 -14.81
CA GLU A 45 -7.98 10.70 -14.95
C GLU A 45 -8.54 11.14 -13.60
N THR A 46 -9.09 12.36 -13.54
CA THR A 46 -9.44 13.01 -12.26
C THR A 46 -10.49 12.26 -11.43
N ASP A 47 -11.32 11.45 -12.08
CA ASP A 47 -12.36 10.65 -11.42
C ASP A 47 -11.79 9.41 -10.72
N PHE A 48 -10.56 9.00 -11.07
CA PHE A 48 -9.79 8.02 -10.33
C PHE A 48 -9.05 8.67 -9.15
N SER A 49 -9.84 9.17 -8.20
CA SER A 49 -9.34 9.84 -7.01
C SER A 49 -10.13 9.43 -5.78
N GLN A 50 -9.51 9.57 -4.60
CA GLN A 50 -10.09 9.16 -3.32
C GLN A 50 -11.52 9.69 -3.08
N SER A 51 -11.85 10.90 -3.52
CA SER A 51 -13.19 11.49 -3.29
C SER A 51 -14.24 11.08 -4.34
N LYS A 52 -13.81 10.60 -5.50
CA LYS A 52 -14.69 10.34 -6.66
C LYS A 52 -14.78 8.88 -7.07
N TYR A 53 -13.77 8.09 -6.73
CA TYR A 53 -13.69 6.66 -7.02
C TYR A 53 -14.50 5.86 -5.99
N ASN A 54 -15.80 6.16 -5.90
CA ASN A 54 -16.76 5.44 -5.07
C ASN A 54 -18.13 5.37 -5.76
N PHE A 55 -18.92 4.37 -5.38
CA PHE A 55 -20.29 4.19 -5.87
C PHE A 55 -21.32 5.06 -5.13
N GLU A 56 -21.03 5.46 -3.89
CA GLU A 56 -22.06 5.92 -2.96
C GLU A 56 -21.98 7.42 -2.59
N ASN A 57 -20.84 8.09 -2.75
CA ASN A 57 -20.64 9.42 -2.19
C ASN A 57 -19.67 10.31 -3.01
N ARG A 58 -20.15 10.83 -4.14
CA ARG A 58 -19.42 11.83 -4.95
C ARG A 58 -19.38 13.25 -4.35
N LYS A 59 -20.08 13.49 -3.23
CA LYS A 59 -20.39 14.84 -2.72
C LYS A 59 -19.59 15.31 -1.50
N SER A 60 -18.71 14.47 -0.92
CA SER A 60 -17.92 14.85 0.25
C SER A 60 -16.43 14.53 0.07
N GLY A 61 -15.57 15.46 0.51
CA GLY A 61 -14.15 15.18 0.65
C GLY A 61 -13.92 13.98 1.57
N SER A 62 -12.89 13.19 1.28
CA SER A 62 -12.52 12.02 2.06
C SER A 62 -11.18 12.25 2.75
N ASN A 63 -11.00 11.67 3.93
CA ASN A 63 -9.78 11.75 4.76
C ASN A 63 -9.18 10.36 5.04
N ALA A 64 -9.41 9.42 4.13
CA ALA A 64 -8.99 8.02 4.21
C ALA A 64 -7.59 7.75 3.63
N CYS A 65 -6.81 8.76 3.25
CA CYS A 65 -5.56 8.61 2.49
C CYS A 65 -4.56 7.62 3.13
N THR A 66 -4.42 7.62 4.46
CA THR A 66 -3.55 6.68 5.17
C THR A 66 -4.10 5.25 5.15
N LEU A 67 -5.41 5.05 5.30
CA LEU A 67 -6.04 3.74 5.12
C LEU A 67 -5.84 3.22 3.69
N ILE A 68 -6.03 4.09 2.70
CA ILE A 68 -5.84 3.76 1.29
C ILE A 68 -4.41 3.31 1.03
N ALA A 69 -3.41 4.04 1.55
CA ALA A 69 -2.00 3.65 1.43
C ALA A 69 -1.72 2.27 2.03
N ILE A 70 -2.21 2.01 3.25
CA ILE A 70 -1.99 0.73 3.94
C ILE A 70 -2.70 -0.43 3.25
N LEU A 71 -3.94 -0.25 2.80
CA LEU A 71 -4.69 -1.28 2.06
C LEU A 71 -4.07 -1.55 0.68
N THR A 72 -3.59 -0.51 0.00
CA THR A 72 -2.85 -0.66 -1.27
C THR A 72 -1.58 -1.47 -1.05
N ALA A 73 -0.80 -1.15 -0.02
CA ALA A 73 0.42 -1.89 0.33
C ALA A 73 0.12 -3.37 0.63
N ALA A 74 -0.89 -3.65 1.47
CA ALA A 74 -1.30 -5.01 1.77
C ALA A 74 -1.74 -5.78 0.51
N LYS A 75 -2.53 -5.14 -0.36
CA LYS A 75 -2.99 -5.76 -1.60
C LYS A 75 -1.85 -6.05 -2.57
N CYS A 76 -0.85 -5.15 -2.66
CA CYS A 76 0.37 -5.41 -3.43
C CYS A 76 1.16 -6.59 -2.86
N SER A 77 1.30 -6.68 -1.53
CA SER A 77 1.99 -7.79 -0.88
C SER A 77 1.29 -9.13 -1.10
N PHE A 78 -0.04 -9.18 -0.94
CA PHE A 78 -0.82 -10.42 -1.14
C PHE A 78 -0.83 -10.90 -2.59
N ASN A 79 -0.89 -9.97 -3.54
CA ASN A 79 -0.93 -10.30 -4.96
C ASN A 79 0.44 -10.51 -5.60
N LEU A 80 1.51 -10.38 -4.82
CA LEU A 80 2.90 -10.38 -5.31
C LEU A 80 3.03 -9.40 -6.50
N THR A 81 2.57 -8.17 -6.29
CA THR A 81 2.60 -7.13 -7.32
C THR A 81 4.03 -6.64 -7.52
N GLU A 82 4.60 -6.89 -8.69
CA GLU A 82 5.93 -6.42 -9.07
C GLU A 82 5.87 -4.98 -9.60
N ILE A 83 6.74 -4.12 -9.07
CA ILE A 83 6.96 -2.75 -9.51
C ILE A 83 8.13 -2.76 -10.49
N GLU A 84 7.80 -2.92 -11.76
CA GLU A 84 8.79 -2.95 -12.84
C GLU A 84 9.43 -1.58 -13.10
N GLY A 85 10.61 -1.61 -13.73
CA GLY A 85 11.33 -0.43 -14.19
C GLY A 85 10.53 0.42 -15.19
N PRO A 86 10.97 1.67 -15.42
CA PRO A 86 10.27 2.61 -16.30
C PRO A 86 10.09 2.09 -17.73
N GLU A 87 10.97 1.23 -18.23
CA GLU A 87 10.95 0.64 -19.56
C GLU A 87 9.78 -0.33 -19.81
N LYS A 88 9.18 -0.87 -18.75
CA LYS A 88 8.03 -1.76 -18.83
C LYS A 88 6.72 -0.98 -18.90
N PRO A 89 5.60 -1.58 -19.30
CA PRO A 89 4.28 -0.95 -19.16
C PRO A 89 3.84 -0.85 -17.70
N LEU A 90 2.82 -0.04 -17.40
CA LEU A 90 2.26 0.05 -16.05
C LEU A 90 1.65 -1.31 -15.66
N ASN A 91 2.09 -1.87 -14.52
CA ASN A 91 1.50 -3.09 -13.99
C ASN A 91 0.05 -2.83 -13.54
N THR A 92 -0.92 -3.44 -14.22
CA THR A 92 -2.34 -3.25 -13.92
C THR A 92 -2.72 -3.75 -12.54
N LYS A 93 -2.00 -4.72 -11.96
CA LYS A 93 -2.22 -5.17 -10.57
C LYS A 93 -2.02 -4.05 -9.56
N LEU A 94 -1.10 -3.11 -9.83
CA LEU A 94 -0.90 -1.92 -9.00
C LEU A 94 -2.12 -0.99 -9.07
N VAL A 95 -2.71 -0.83 -10.26
CA VAL A 95 -3.94 -0.04 -10.44
C VAL A 95 -5.09 -0.65 -9.67
N TYR A 96 -5.27 -1.98 -9.76
CA TYR A 96 -6.27 -2.71 -8.97
C TYR A 96 -6.04 -2.58 -7.46
N ALA A 97 -4.78 -2.67 -7.00
CA ALA A 97 -4.45 -2.50 -5.59
C ALA A 97 -4.81 -1.10 -5.08
N LEU A 98 -4.51 -0.07 -5.87
CA LEU A 98 -4.84 1.32 -5.54
C LEU A 98 -6.35 1.56 -5.55
N ALA A 99 -7.05 1.04 -6.57
CA ALA A 99 -8.51 1.10 -6.70
C ALA A 99 -9.21 0.45 -5.50
N TYR A 100 -8.78 -0.77 -5.12
CA TYR A 100 -9.24 -1.46 -3.91
C TYR A 100 -8.98 -0.62 -2.66
N GLY A 101 -7.76 -0.08 -2.54
CA GLY A 101 -7.38 0.80 -1.44
C GLY A 101 -8.36 1.97 -1.29
N MET A 102 -8.70 2.65 -2.40
CA MET A 102 -9.67 3.75 -2.41
C MET A 102 -11.06 3.32 -1.93
N LEU A 103 -11.60 2.24 -2.49
CA LEU A 103 -12.94 1.74 -2.15
C LEU A 103 -13.03 1.30 -0.69
N ALA A 104 -12.16 0.37 -0.29
CA ALA A 104 -12.15 -0.20 1.05
C ALA A 104 -11.74 0.84 2.11
N GLY A 105 -10.75 1.69 1.81
CA GLY A 105 -10.29 2.74 2.72
C GLY A 105 -11.38 3.76 3.02
N ASN A 106 -12.11 4.20 1.99
CA ASN A 106 -13.25 5.09 2.16
C ASN A 106 -14.38 4.43 2.98
N ALA A 107 -14.72 3.17 2.68
CA ALA A 107 -15.77 2.45 3.40
C ALA A 107 -15.45 2.34 4.89
N ILE A 108 -14.22 1.96 5.23
CA ILE A 108 -13.76 1.85 6.63
C ILE A 108 -13.77 3.22 7.32
N HIS A 109 -13.24 4.26 6.66
CA HIS A 109 -13.21 5.61 7.22
C HIS A 109 -14.60 6.19 7.47
N ASN A 110 -15.52 6.02 6.51
CA ASN A 110 -16.90 6.45 6.66
C ASN A 110 -17.60 5.73 7.81
N ALA A 111 -17.39 4.42 7.96
CA ALA A 111 -17.92 3.65 9.08
C ALA A 111 -17.36 4.13 10.43
N LEU A 112 -16.06 4.45 10.50
CA LEU A 112 -15.43 5.03 11.70
C LEU A 112 -16.02 6.40 12.05
N LYS A 113 -16.21 7.26 11.05
CA LYS A 113 -16.80 8.58 11.21
C LYS A 113 -18.25 8.49 11.70
N ALA A 114 -19.06 7.64 11.08
CA ALA A 114 -20.47 7.47 11.41
C ALA A 114 -20.70 7.04 12.87
N ARG A 115 -19.78 6.23 13.42
CA ARG A 115 -19.85 5.76 14.82
C ARG A 115 -19.08 6.63 15.83
N GLY A 116 -18.53 7.77 15.40
CA GLY A 116 -17.77 8.67 16.28
C GLY A 116 -16.46 8.08 16.83
N ALA A 117 -15.86 7.09 16.15
CA ALA A 117 -14.66 6.41 16.62
C ALA A 117 -13.34 7.09 16.18
N LEU A 118 -13.42 8.28 15.59
CA LEU A 118 -12.27 9.05 15.13
C LEU A 118 -11.91 10.11 16.18
N SER A 119 -10.76 9.95 16.83
CA SER A 119 -10.15 11.00 17.66
C SER A 119 -9.63 12.17 16.83
N ASN A 120 -9.11 11.86 15.63
CA ASN A 120 -8.71 12.80 14.60
C ASN A 120 -9.32 12.37 13.26
N ILE A 121 -9.58 13.36 12.39
CA ILE A 121 -10.11 13.13 11.04
C ILE A 121 -9.14 12.27 10.20
N ASN A 122 -7.83 12.49 10.36
CA ASN A 122 -6.78 11.73 9.68
C ASN A 122 -6.21 10.67 10.62
N LEU A 123 -6.09 9.45 10.13
CA LEU A 123 -5.52 8.34 10.89
C LEU A 123 -4.00 8.34 10.77
N THR A 124 -3.33 8.00 11.86
CA THR A 124 -1.92 7.58 11.85
C THR A 124 -1.78 6.18 11.21
N VAL A 125 -0.56 5.78 10.84
CA VAL A 125 -0.28 4.43 10.32
C VAL A 125 -0.74 3.32 11.30
N PRO A 126 -0.42 3.38 12.61
CA PRO A 126 -0.90 2.37 13.56
C PRO A 126 -2.42 2.29 13.68
N GLU A 127 -3.11 3.43 13.63
CA GLU A 127 -4.57 3.46 13.66
C GLU A 127 -5.18 2.87 12.38
N ALA A 128 -4.60 3.19 11.22
CA ALA A 128 -5.02 2.63 9.94
C ALA A 128 -4.87 1.10 9.90
N ILE A 129 -3.72 0.56 10.35
CA ILE A 129 -3.50 -0.90 10.46
C ILE A 129 -4.56 -1.54 11.37
N ARG A 130 -4.77 -0.95 12.56
CA ARG A 130 -5.74 -1.45 13.55
C ARG A 130 -7.15 -1.51 12.98
N HIS A 131 -7.57 -0.48 12.26
CA HIS A 131 -8.92 -0.40 11.72
C HIS A 131 -9.13 -1.18 10.41
N ALA A 132 -8.06 -1.42 9.64
CA ALA A 132 -8.13 -2.29 8.47
C ALA A 132 -8.30 -3.78 8.84
N GLY A 133 -7.81 -4.19 10.01
CA GLY A 133 -8.01 -5.54 10.55
C GLY A 133 -7.40 -6.61 9.65
N ASP A 134 -8.12 -7.71 9.42
CA ASP A 134 -7.61 -8.85 8.64
C ASP A 134 -7.26 -8.52 7.18
N ARG A 135 -7.77 -7.40 6.63
CA ARG A 135 -7.44 -6.93 5.27
C ARG A 135 -5.97 -6.56 5.10
N VAL A 136 -5.23 -6.39 6.19
CA VAL A 136 -3.81 -6.04 6.20
C VAL A 136 -2.99 -7.05 7.00
N ALA A 137 -3.50 -8.29 7.15
CA ALA A 137 -2.83 -9.35 7.87
C ALA A 137 -1.37 -9.54 7.37
N GLY A 138 -0.41 -9.55 8.29
CA GLY A 138 1.01 -9.67 7.96
C GLY A 138 1.72 -8.35 7.62
N ILE A 139 0.99 -7.24 7.45
CA ILE A 139 1.58 -5.90 7.46
C ILE A 139 1.82 -5.48 8.92
N HIS A 140 3.05 -5.11 9.22
CA HIS A 140 3.46 -4.63 10.53
C HIS A 140 4.28 -3.35 10.39
N GLU A 141 4.04 -2.38 11.28
CA GLU A 141 4.91 -1.21 11.37
C GLU A 141 6.29 -1.65 11.88
N TRP A 142 7.33 -1.30 11.13
CA TRP A 142 8.72 -1.56 11.52
C TRP A 142 9.33 -0.37 12.27
N LYS A 143 9.22 0.83 11.69
CA LYS A 143 9.82 2.05 12.22
C LYS A 143 8.99 3.27 11.80
N SER A 144 8.91 4.26 12.69
CA SER A 144 8.24 5.53 12.47
C SER A 144 9.09 6.67 13.01
N GLU A 145 9.29 7.73 12.22
CA GLU A 145 10.09 8.89 12.60
C GLU A 145 9.37 10.19 12.18
N LEU A 146 9.46 11.22 13.04
CA LEU A 146 8.92 12.55 12.77
C LEU A 146 10.05 13.52 12.44
N TYR A 147 9.92 14.23 11.32
CA TYR A 147 10.90 15.21 10.86
C TYR A 147 10.28 16.61 10.86
N PRO A 148 10.70 17.53 11.74
CA PRO A 148 10.25 18.93 11.73
C PRO A 148 10.98 19.79 10.67
N GLN A 149 11.72 19.19 9.73
CA GLN A 149 12.51 19.91 8.72
C GLN A 149 11.80 19.97 7.36
N PRO A 150 12.15 20.94 6.50
CA PRO A 150 11.62 21.02 5.14
C PRO A 150 11.91 19.75 4.32
N LEU A 151 10.86 19.12 3.81
CA LEU A 151 10.97 17.89 3.00
C LEU A 151 11.77 18.09 1.71
N ALA A 152 11.65 19.27 1.09
CA ALA A 152 12.38 19.60 -0.14
C ALA A 152 13.90 19.45 0.00
N LEU A 153 14.44 19.60 1.21
CA LEU A 153 15.87 19.50 1.49
C LEU A 153 16.28 18.16 2.10
N THR A 154 15.36 17.48 2.80
CA THR A 154 15.72 16.37 3.71
C THR A 154 15.11 15.02 3.33
N LEU A 155 14.09 14.98 2.47
CA LEU A 155 13.34 13.75 2.17
C LEU A 155 14.24 12.64 1.65
N TYR A 156 15.11 12.94 0.67
CA TYR A 156 15.99 11.94 0.06
C TYR A 156 16.96 11.33 1.10
N GLU A 157 17.65 12.16 1.88
CA GLU A 157 18.62 11.67 2.87
C GLU A 157 17.94 10.88 4.00
N ASN A 158 16.75 11.31 4.44
CA ASN A 158 15.96 10.58 5.43
C ASN A 158 15.51 9.21 4.91
N LEU A 159 14.94 9.15 3.70
CA LEU A 159 14.53 7.89 3.07
C LEU A 159 15.73 6.97 2.83
N LYS A 160 16.84 7.50 2.33
CA LYS A 160 18.07 6.74 2.07
C LYS A 160 18.67 6.15 3.34
N ARG A 161 18.68 6.89 4.45
CA ARG A 161 19.13 6.38 5.74
C ARG A 161 18.24 5.24 6.22
N LEU A 162 16.92 5.43 6.25
CA LEU A 162 15.96 4.41 6.68
C LEU A 162 16.02 3.16 5.79
N TRP A 163 16.16 3.34 4.49
CA TRP A 163 16.36 2.24 3.56
C TRP A 163 17.64 1.45 3.86
N ARG A 164 18.78 2.12 4.10
CA ARG A 164 20.03 1.44 4.48
C ARG A 164 19.87 0.64 5.78
N GLU A 165 19.22 1.22 6.78
CA GLU A 165 18.91 0.52 8.03
C GLU A 165 18.04 -0.72 7.80
N TRP A 166 17.03 -0.61 6.93
CA TRP A 166 16.17 -1.72 6.55
C TRP A 166 16.96 -2.83 5.84
N ARG A 167 17.80 -2.48 4.85
CA ARG A 167 18.65 -3.45 4.14
C ARG A 167 19.56 -4.20 5.10
N PHE A 168 20.18 -3.49 6.04
CA PHE A 168 21.02 -4.11 7.07
C PHE A 168 20.22 -5.07 7.96
N TYR A 169 19.01 -4.68 8.39
CA TYR A 169 18.10 -5.55 9.13
C TYR A 169 17.71 -6.82 8.35
N CYS A 170 17.37 -6.68 7.07
CA CYS A 170 17.03 -7.79 6.18
C CYS A 170 18.17 -8.81 6.06
N VAL A 171 19.41 -8.33 5.88
CA VAL A 171 20.62 -9.17 5.85
C VAL A 171 20.78 -9.96 7.14
N ILE A 172 20.69 -9.29 8.30
CA ILE A 172 20.82 -9.95 9.62
C ILE A 172 19.72 -11.01 9.82
N LYS A 173 18.49 -10.70 9.42
CA LYS A 173 17.34 -11.60 9.59
C LYS A 173 17.25 -12.69 8.53
N LYS A 174 18.11 -12.66 7.50
CA LYS A 174 18.04 -13.55 6.32
C LYS A 174 16.64 -13.55 5.69
N LYS A 175 16.05 -12.36 5.57
CA LYS A 175 14.74 -12.13 4.95
C LYS A 175 14.90 -11.05 3.89
N ASN A 176 14.08 -11.11 2.84
CA ASN A 176 14.03 -10.05 1.85
C ASN A 176 12.59 -9.64 1.52
N PRO A 177 11.83 -9.10 2.49
CA PRO A 177 10.49 -8.62 2.23
C PRO A 177 10.52 -7.23 1.59
N ASP A 178 9.49 -6.94 0.80
CA ASP A 178 9.20 -5.61 0.28
C ASP A 178 9.13 -4.57 1.41
N LEU A 179 9.66 -3.37 1.15
CA LEU A 179 9.55 -2.24 2.06
C LEU A 179 8.48 -1.27 1.58
N PHE A 180 7.44 -1.12 2.40
CA PHE A 180 6.41 -0.10 2.22
C PHE A 180 6.71 1.09 3.14
N VAL A 181 6.83 2.29 2.56
CA VAL A 181 7.04 3.53 3.33
C VAL A 181 5.83 4.44 3.13
N VAL A 182 5.18 4.85 4.22
CA VAL A 182 4.09 5.83 4.19
C VAL A 182 4.62 7.16 4.69
N LEU A 183 4.74 8.13 3.79
CA LEU A 183 5.04 9.52 4.13
C LEU A 183 3.73 10.26 4.39
N ILE A 184 3.60 10.85 5.58
CA ILE A 184 2.46 11.70 5.93
C ILE A 184 2.94 13.15 6.03
N CYS A 185 2.35 14.04 5.24
CA CYS A 185 2.62 15.48 5.26
C CYS A 185 1.38 16.25 4.80
N ASP A 186 1.07 17.38 5.44
CA ASP A 186 -0.05 18.27 5.08
C ASP A 186 -1.39 17.53 4.87
N SER A 187 -1.71 16.58 5.76
CA SER A 187 -2.91 15.72 5.69
C SER A 187 -2.99 14.80 4.46
N ARG A 188 -1.88 14.62 3.74
CA ARG A 188 -1.75 13.70 2.60
C ARG A 188 -0.83 12.55 2.97
N SER A 189 -1.10 11.39 2.38
CA SER A 189 -0.25 10.21 2.48
C SER A 189 0.31 9.85 1.10
N VAL A 190 1.60 9.57 1.04
CA VAL A 190 2.29 9.04 -0.14
C VAL A 190 2.83 7.67 0.22
N LEU A 191 2.53 6.67 -0.60
CA LEU A 191 3.05 5.32 -0.46
C LEU A 191 4.25 5.15 -1.39
N PHE A 192 5.40 4.80 -0.82
CA PHE A 192 6.54 4.26 -1.56
C PHE A 192 6.55 2.75 -1.41
N ILE A 193 6.75 2.06 -2.52
CA ILE A 193 6.93 0.60 -2.58
C ILE A 193 8.34 0.37 -3.08
N LEU A 194 9.19 -0.22 -2.25
CA LEU A 194 10.58 -0.53 -2.57
C LEU A 194 10.75 -2.04 -2.58
N GLN A 195 11.05 -2.57 -3.75
CA GLN A 195 11.32 -3.98 -4.00
C GLN A 195 12.77 -4.12 -4.42
N ASP A 196 13.39 -5.24 -4.06
CA ASP A 196 14.64 -5.64 -4.68
C ASP A 196 14.34 -6.14 -6.10
N GLU A 197 15.29 -5.97 -7.01
CA GLU A 197 15.22 -6.60 -8.34
C GLU A 197 15.01 -8.10 -8.15
N THR A 198 13.87 -8.59 -8.63
CA THR A 198 13.66 -10.02 -8.83
C THR A 198 14.48 -10.40 -10.06
N ASP A 199 15.59 -11.11 -9.86
CA ASP A 199 16.29 -11.78 -10.96
C ASP A 199 15.27 -12.64 -11.72
N THR A 200 14.86 -12.19 -12.91
CA THR A 200 14.13 -13.01 -13.90
C THR A 200 15.09 -13.57 -14.91
#